data_AF-A0A2U1L059-F1
#
_entry.id   AF-A0A2U1L059-F1
#
_cell.length_a   1.000
_cell.length_b   1.000
_cell.length_c   1.000
_cell.angle_alpha   90.00
_cell.angle_beta   90.00
_cell.angle_gamma   90.00
#
_symmetry.space_group_name_H-M   'P 1'
#
loop_
_entity.id
_entity.type
_entity.pdbx_description
1 polymer ?
#
loop_
_entity_poly.entity_id
_entity_poly.type
_entity_poly.pdbx_seq_one_letter_code
_entity_poly.pdbx_strand_id
1 'polypeptide(L)'
;MLPKHKIGMPVFMCRFKIYIEGSSWSVSEKYILACDSMTLMVTPHYYDFFTRGMMPLHHYWPIKMDDKCKSIKFAVEWGNNHEEKVQQIGKAASRFIQEDIKMDNVYDYMFHLLTAYSKLMKYKPTVPENATELCSETMACKSGGLVKQLMDQSTVKGPANVSPCIMQPPYDSQTLNSILHQKANSIKQVEKWEKYYFEQISQKNLVATSFSVMIDGDDRKAVEDVKEKNFFQKDPDE
;
A
#
# COMPACT_ATOMS: atom_id res chain seq x y z
N MET A 1 -31.54 -8.15 -3.56
CA MET A 1 -30.82 -7.13 -2.77
C MET A 1 -30.35 -7.79 -1.49
N LEU A 2 -29.12 -8.29 -1.48
CA LEU A 2 -28.50 -8.76 -0.22
C LEU A 2 -28.27 -7.53 0.66
N PRO A 3 -28.60 -7.59 1.95
CA PRO A 3 -28.37 -6.47 2.85
C PRO A 3 -26.88 -6.15 2.82
N LYS A 4 -26.56 -4.86 2.67
CA LYS A 4 -25.22 -4.33 2.95
C LYS A 4 -24.94 -4.63 4.41
N HIS A 5 -24.44 -5.82 4.70
CA HIS A 5 -23.84 -6.13 5.98
C HIS A 5 -22.64 -5.22 6.04
N LYS A 6 -22.80 -4.07 6.70
CA LYS A 6 -21.67 -3.34 7.25
C LYS A 6 -21.02 -4.35 8.19
N ILE A 7 -20.02 -5.07 7.68
CA ILE A 7 -19.00 -5.68 8.50
C ILE A 7 -18.25 -4.49 9.10
N GLY A 8 -18.87 -3.86 10.09
CA GLY A 8 -18.19 -2.99 11.03
C GLY A 8 -17.35 -3.90 11.91
N MET A 9 -16.28 -4.46 11.34
CA MET A 9 -15.20 -5.02 12.13
C MET A 9 -14.60 -3.86 12.94
N PRO A 10 -14.47 -3.97 14.27
CA PRO A 10 -13.85 -2.93 15.11
C PRO A 10 -12.33 -2.75 14.87
N VAL A 11 -11.81 -3.20 13.70
CA VAL A 11 -10.40 -3.16 13.26
C VAL A 11 -10.13 -1.96 12.32
N PHE A 12 -11.15 -1.15 12.04
CA PHE A 12 -11.08 -0.03 11.08
C PHE A 12 -10.65 1.32 11.67
N MET A 13 -10.22 1.39 12.95
CA MET A 13 -9.97 2.67 13.64
C MET A 13 -8.49 2.96 13.96
N CYS A 14 -7.58 2.60 13.04
CA CYS A 14 -6.16 2.94 13.15
C CYS A 14 -5.80 3.97 12.08
N ARG A 15 -5.22 5.12 12.44
CA ARG A 15 -4.77 6.15 11.48
C ARG A 15 -3.67 5.66 10.54
N PHE A 16 -2.84 4.74 11.05
CA PHE A 16 -1.70 4.16 10.34
C PHE A 16 -1.81 2.64 10.31
N LYS A 17 -1.40 2.03 9.20
CA LYS A 17 -1.26 0.57 9.07
C LYS A 17 0.07 0.22 8.45
N ILE A 18 0.75 -0.78 8.97
CA ILE A 18 2.07 -1.18 8.46
C ILE A 18 1.89 -2.36 7.53
N TYR A 19 2.47 -2.26 6.33
CA TYR A 19 2.67 -3.40 5.45
C TYR A 19 4.14 -3.81 5.47
N ILE A 20 4.37 -5.08 5.77
CA ILE A 20 5.68 -5.72 5.74
C ILE A 20 5.53 -7.10 5.11
N GLU A 21 6.49 -7.43 4.24
CA GLU A 21 6.55 -8.74 3.59
C GLU A 21 6.98 -9.83 4.57
N GLY A 22 6.55 -11.06 4.29
CA GLY A 22 6.98 -12.26 5.00
C GLY A 22 8.01 -13.02 4.18
N SER A 23 7.76 -14.31 3.95
CA SER A 23 8.56 -15.11 3.01
C SER A 23 8.41 -14.64 1.55
N SER A 24 7.30 -13.98 1.23
CA SER A 24 6.98 -13.40 -0.08
C SER A 24 6.07 -12.17 0.09
N TRP A 25 5.45 -11.70 -1.00
CA TRP A 25 4.36 -10.72 -0.92
C TRP A 25 3.23 -11.27 -0.03
N SER A 26 2.55 -10.39 0.69
CA SER A 26 1.48 -10.80 1.60
C SER A 26 0.11 -10.43 1.05
N VAL A 27 -0.81 -11.39 1.09
CA VAL A 27 -2.22 -11.17 0.73
C VAL A 27 -2.92 -10.13 1.60
N SER A 28 -2.31 -9.73 2.72
CA SER A 28 -2.80 -8.65 3.59
C SER A 28 -2.70 -7.26 2.95
N GLU A 29 -1.85 -7.06 1.93
CA GLU A 29 -1.58 -5.75 1.32
C GLU A 29 -2.87 -5.05 0.88
N LYS A 30 -3.69 -5.74 0.07
CA LYS A 30 -4.97 -5.22 -0.44
C LYS A 30 -5.96 -4.88 0.66
N TYR A 31 -5.99 -5.66 1.74
CA TYR A 31 -6.90 -5.42 2.86
C TYR A 31 -6.44 -4.24 3.70
N ILE A 32 -5.13 -4.06 3.87
CA ILE A 32 -4.54 -2.90 4.55
C ILE A 32 -4.87 -1.61 3.79
N LEU A 33 -4.66 -1.62 2.47
CA LEU A 33 -4.91 -0.47 1.59
C LEU A 33 -6.40 -0.06 1.54
N ALA A 34 -7.33 -0.99 1.74
CA ALA A 34 -8.78 -0.75 1.69
C ALA A 34 -9.38 -0.07 2.94
N CYS A 35 -8.56 0.31 3.93
CA CYS A 35 -9.03 0.73 5.26
C CYS A 35 -9.09 2.25 5.51
N ASP A 36 -8.95 3.09 4.48
CA ASP A 36 -8.88 4.56 4.59
C ASP A 36 -7.79 5.07 5.56
N SER A 37 -6.83 4.20 5.87
CA SER A 37 -5.71 4.46 6.77
C SER A 37 -4.45 4.66 5.96
N MET A 38 -3.55 5.56 6.37
CA MET A 38 -2.28 5.72 5.68
C MET A 38 -1.44 4.44 5.85
N THR A 39 -1.14 3.79 4.73
CA THR A 39 -0.32 2.58 4.72
C THR A 39 1.15 2.95 4.77
N LEU A 40 1.84 2.55 5.83
CA LEU A 40 3.29 2.60 5.98
C LEU A 40 3.86 1.35 5.30
N MET A 41 4.31 1.49 4.07
CA MET A 41 4.78 0.39 3.23
C MET A 41 6.30 0.29 3.33
N VAL A 42 6.77 -0.74 4.01
CA VAL A 42 8.19 -1.10 4.01
C VAL A 42 8.60 -1.46 2.59
N THR A 43 9.73 -0.92 2.11
CA THR A 43 10.24 -1.11 0.75
C THR A 43 10.07 -2.57 0.30
N PRO A 44 9.15 -2.86 -0.64
CA PRO A 44 8.83 -4.22 -1.02
C PRO A 44 9.92 -4.81 -1.92
N HIS A 45 10.22 -6.09 -1.73
CA HIS A 45 11.08 -6.87 -2.63
C HIS A 45 10.25 -7.65 -3.65
N TYR A 46 9.04 -8.02 -3.28
CA TYR A 46 8.11 -8.75 -4.11
C TYR A 46 7.03 -7.81 -4.65
N TYR A 47 6.53 -8.09 -5.86
CA TYR A 47 5.49 -7.28 -6.48
C TYR A 47 4.29 -8.17 -6.76
N ASP A 48 3.14 -7.77 -6.24
CA ASP A 48 1.86 -8.29 -6.72
C ASP A 48 1.52 -7.61 -8.07
N PHE A 49 0.54 -8.15 -8.79
CA PHE A 49 0.17 -7.69 -10.13
C PHE A 49 -0.24 -6.20 -10.16
N PHE A 50 -0.73 -5.68 -9.03
CA PHE A 50 -1.18 -4.29 -8.91
C PHE A 50 -0.17 -3.36 -8.23
N THR A 51 0.79 -3.89 -7.46
CA THR A 51 1.71 -3.07 -6.64
C THR A 51 2.50 -2.08 -7.50
N ARG A 52 2.81 -2.46 -8.75
CA ARG A 52 3.48 -1.58 -9.73
C ARG A 52 2.65 -0.39 -10.17
N GLY A 53 1.32 -0.41 -10.04
CA GLY A 53 0.44 0.72 -10.29
C GLY A 53 0.46 1.77 -9.19
N MET A 54 1.00 1.46 -8.00
CA MET A 54 0.95 2.37 -6.86
C MET A 54 2.04 3.45 -6.88
N MET A 55 1.74 4.61 -6.27
CA MET A 55 2.61 5.77 -6.22
C MET A 55 2.92 6.14 -4.75
N PRO A 56 4.21 6.28 -4.38
CA PRO A 56 4.59 6.77 -3.06
C PRO A 56 4.02 8.18 -2.83
N LEU A 57 3.69 8.51 -1.58
CA LEU A 57 3.04 9.76 -1.15
C LEU A 57 1.65 10.02 -1.73
N HIS A 58 1.13 9.13 -2.58
CA HIS A 58 -0.24 9.19 -3.07
C HIS A 58 -1.07 8.02 -2.55
N HIS A 59 -0.59 6.78 -2.72
CA HIS A 59 -1.29 5.57 -2.26
C HIS A 59 -0.71 5.02 -0.93
N TYR A 60 0.53 5.37 -0.60
CA TYR A 60 1.19 4.87 0.61
C TYR A 60 2.35 5.78 1.03
N TRP A 61 2.78 5.63 2.28
CA TRP A 61 4.00 6.24 2.80
C TRP A 61 5.16 5.25 2.74
N PRO A 62 6.28 5.56 2.05
CA PRO A 62 7.42 4.65 1.95
C PRO A 62 8.19 4.57 3.27
N ILE A 63 8.55 3.35 3.68
CA ILE A 63 9.36 3.07 4.87
C ILE A 63 10.63 2.33 4.45
N LYS A 64 11.79 2.80 4.92
CA LYS A 64 13.09 2.18 4.60
C LYS A 64 13.24 0.79 5.21
N MET A 65 13.92 -0.10 4.49
CA MET A 65 14.16 -1.48 4.91
C MET A 65 15.29 -1.62 5.93
N ASP A 66 16.33 -0.81 5.87
CA ASP A 66 17.50 -0.90 6.75
C ASP A 66 17.22 -0.35 8.17
N ASP A 67 16.50 0.77 8.28
CA ASP A 67 16.16 1.42 9.56
C ASP A 67 14.65 1.66 9.73
N LYS A 68 13.91 0.54 9.76
CA LYS A 68 12.43 0.54 9.81
C LYS A 68 11.88 1.29 11.01
N CYS A 69 12.43 1.05 12.20
CA CYS A 69 11.90 1.65 13.44
C CYS A 69 12.01 3.18 13.41
N LYS A 70 13.15 3.70 12.94
CA LYS A 70 13.37 5.14 12.83
C LYS A 70 12.50 5.77 11.75
N SER A 71 12.38 5.11 10.59
CA SER A 71 11.53 5.55 9.48
C SER A 71 10.04 5.55 9.87
N ILE A 72 9.56 4.50 10.54
CA ILE A 72 8.19 4.43 11.08
C ILE A 72 7.95 5.53 12.12
N LYS A 73 8.89 5.74 13.05
CA LYS A 73 8.78 6.81 14.04
C LYS A 73 8.61 8.18 13.37
N PHE A 74 9.44 8.47 12.36
CA PHE A 74 9.31 9.71 11.61
C PHE A 74 7.96 9.82 10.89
N ALA A 75 7.54 8.76 10.19
CA ALA A 75 6.27 8.76 9.46
C ALA A 75 5.06 9.05 10.36
N VAL A 76 5.04 8.49 11.58
CA VAL A 76 3.99 8.72 12.56
C VAL A 76 4.03 10.14 13.11
N GLU A 77 5.23 10.66 13.45
CA GLU A 77 5.39 12.04 13.94
C GLU A 77 5.02 13.07 12.87
N TRP A 78 5.45 12.85 11.62
CA TRP A 78 5.03 13.66 10.48
C TRP A 78 3.52 13.58 10.29
N GLY A 79 2.94 12.38 10.31
CA GLY A 79 1.52 12.18 10.08
C GLY A 79 0.62 12.78 11.16
N ASN A 80 1.04 12.73 12.43
CA ASN A 80 0.33 13.39 13.52
C ASN A 80 0.29 14.93 13.36
N ASN A 81 1.25 15.52 12.66
CA ASN A 81 1.29 16.95 12.34
C ASN A 81 0.61 17.29 11.01
N HIS A 82 0.21 16.29 10.21
CA HIS A 82 -0.36 16.45 8.86
C HIS A 82 -1.61 15.56 8.68
N GLU A 83 -2.56 15.65 9.61
CA GLU A 83 -3.72 14.74 9.66
C GLU A 83 -4.53 14.73 8.35
N GLU A 84 -4.69 15.88 7.71
CA GLU A 84 -5.42 15.97 6.42
C GLU A 84 -4.71 15.18 5.32
N LYS A 85 -3.38 15.33 5.21
CA LYS A 85 -2.58 14.59 4.21
C LYS A 85 -2.59 13.10 4.47
N VAL A 86 -2.50 12.67 5.74
CA VAL A 86 -2.64 11.26 6.14
C VAL A 86 -3.97 10.69 5.65
N GLN A 87 -5.06 11.41 5.88
CA GLN A 87 -6.39 10.99 5.46
C GLN A 87 -6.55 10.96 3.93
N GLN A 88 -5.94 11.92 3.23
CA GLN A 88 -5.93 11.97 1.75
C GLN A 88 -5.21 10.74 1.17
N ILE A 89 -4.02 10.40 1.68
CA ILE A 89 -3.26 9.23 1.23
C ILE A 89 -4.04 7.94 1.51
N GLY A 90 -4.60 7.79 2.72
CA GLY A 90 -5.41 6.62 3.07
C GLY A 90 -6.63 6.43 2.16
N LYS A 91 -7.36 7.52 1.85
CA LYS A 91 -8.51 7.48 0.93
C LYS A 91 -8.11 7.19 -0.51
N ALA A 92 -7.00 7.75 -0.98
CA ALA A 92 -6.48 7.46 -2.31
C ALA A 92 -6.12 5.97 -2.46
N ALA A 93 -5.51 5.38 -1.42
CA ALA A 93 -5.24 3.94 -1.36
C ALA A 93 -6.51 3.10 -1.46
N SER A 94 -7.52 3.42 -0.63
CA SER A 94 -8.80 2.69 -0.67
C SER A 94 -9.51 2.84 -2.00
N ARG A 95 -9.49 4.03 -2.60
CA ARG A 95 -10.09 4.29 -3.90
C ARG A 95 -9.43 3.45 -4.97
N PHE A 96 -8.09 3.40 -5.00
CA PHE A 96 -7.34 2.52 -5.90
C PHE A 96 -7.78 1.06 -5.76
N ILE A 97 -7.93 0.54 -4.54
CA ILE A 97 -8.42 -0.84 -4.34
C ILE A 97 -9.86 -1.01 -4.84
N GLN A 98 -10.75 -0.04 -4.59
CA GLN A 98 -12.17 -0.14 -4.94
C GLN A 98 -12.44 0.03 -6.44
N GLU A 99 -11.66 0.87 -7.12
CA GLU A 99 -11.90 1.26 -8.51
C GLU A 99 -10.97 0.51 -9.48
N ASP A 100 -9.68 0.45 -9.17
CA ASP A 100 -8.68 -0.17 -10.04
C ASP A 100 -8.53 -1.67 -9.79
N ILE A 101 -8.69 -2.13 -8.54
CA ILE A 101 -8.56 -3.55 -8.14
C ILE A 101 -9.92 -4.23 -7.91
N LYS A 102 -10.95 -3.74 -8.60
CA LYS A 102 -12.25 -4.42 -8.66
C LYS A 102 -12.17 -5.73 -9.43
N MET A 103 -13.07 -6.66 -9.12
CA MET A 103 -13.07 -8.02 -9.71
C MET A 103 -13.09 -8.01 -11.24
N ASP A 104 -13.83 -7.09 -11.87
CA ASP A 104 -13.85 -6.95 -13.33
C ASP A 104 -12.44 -6.75 -13.90
N ASN A 105 -11.69 -5.81 -13.33
CA ASN A 105 -10.33 -5.49 -13.77
C ASN A 105 -9.35 -6.63 -13.49
N VAL A 106 -9.55 -7.37 -12.39
CA VAL A 106 -8.73 -8.56 -12.06
C VAL A 106 -8.94 -9.65 -13.11
N TYR A 107 -10.19 -9.93 -13.50
CA TYR A 107 -10.48 -10.90 -14.54
C TYR A 107 -9.98 -10.44 -15.91
N ASP A 108 -10.13 -9.16 -16.24
CA ASP A 108 -9.59 -8.58 -17.47
C ASP A 108 -8.06 -8.73 -17.54
N TYR A 109 -7.36 -8.42 -16.44
CA TYR A 109 -5.91 -8.60 -16.34
C TYR A 109 -5.51 -10.06 -16.57
N MET A 110 -6.19 -11.02 -15.92
CA MET A 110 -5.92 -12.45 -16.10
C MET A 110 -6.18 -12.91 -17.54
N PHE A 111 -7.29 -12.48 -18.13
CA PHE A 111 -7.65 -12.81 -19.52
C PHE A 111 -6.59 -12.31 -20.50
N HIS A 112 -6.19 -11.04 -20.39
CA HIS A 112 -5.18 -10.46 -21.26
C HIS A 112 -3.79 -11.09 -21.05
N LEU A 113 -3.41 -11.38 -19.81
CA LEU A 113 -2.15 -12.03 -19.48
C LEU A 113 -2.06 -13.41 -20.16
N LEU A 114 -3.09 -14.24 -19.99
CA LEU A 114 -3.14 -15.58 -20.60
C LEU A 114 -3.20 -15.52 -22.13
N THR A 115 -3.92 -14.54 -22.68
CA THR A 115 -4.00 -14.31 -24.13
C THR A 115 -2.68 -13.84 -24.73
N ALA A 116 -1.92 -13.00 -24.02
CA ALA A 116 -0.59 -12.57 -24.45
C ALA A 116 0.41 -13.73 -24.35
N TYR A 117 0.35 -14.51 -23.26
CA TYR A 117 1.21 -15.66 -23.05
C TYR A 117 0.99 -16.77 -24.10
N SER A 118 -0.26 -17.05 -24.48
CA SER A 118 -0.55 -18.10 -25.47
C SER A 118 0.07 -17.81 -26.84
N LYS A 119 0.24 -16.53 -27.22
CA LYS A 119 0.91 -16.12 -28.47
C LYS A 119 2.41 -16.45 -28.48
N LEU A 120 3.01 -16.67 -27.31
CA LEU A 120 4.43 -17.04 -27.19
C LEU A 120 4.67 -18.54 -27.37
N MET A 121 3.60 -19.36 -27.38
CA MET A 121 3.72 -20.81 -27.53
C MET A 121 4.22 -21.17 -28.93
N LYS A 122 5.28 -21.98 -28.98
CA LYS A 122 5.91 -22.47 -30.22
C LYS A 122 5.37 -23.84 -30.68
N TYR A 123 4.35 -24.35 -30.02
CA TYR A 123 3.74 -25.65 -30.29
C TYR A 123 2.21 -25.55 -30.13
N LYS A 124 1.49 -26.52 -30.70
CA LYS A 124 0.04 -26.66 -30.51
C LYS A 124 -0.22 -27.51 -29.25
N PRO A 125 -0.82 -26.95 -28.19
CA PRO A 125 -1.13 -27.73 -26.99
C PRO A 125 -2.09 -28.88 -27.28
N THR A 126 -1.86 -30.03 -26.65
CA THR A 126 -2.76 -31.19 -26.64
C THR A 126 -3.08 -31.58 -25.20
N VAL A 127 -4.24 -32.21 -24.99
CA VAL A 127 -4.66 -32.67 -23.65
C VAL A 127 -3.80 -33.88 -23.25
N PRO A 128 -3.11 -33.86 -22.09
CA PRO A 128 -2.38 -35.03 -21.59
C PRO A 128 -3.33 -36.18 -21.22
N GLU A 129 -2.91 -37.44 -21.40
CA GLU A 129 -3.73 -38.64 -21.13
C GLU A 129 -4.28 -38.69 -19.69
N ASN A 130 -3.52 -38.21 -18.71
CA ASN A 130 -3.88 -38.23 -17.29
C ASN A 130 -4.45 -36.91 -16.78
N ALA A 131 -4.85 -35.99 -17.68
CA ALA A 131 -5.44 -34.73 -17.28
C ALA A 131 -6.85 -34.95 -16.71
N THR A 132 -7.13 -34.35 -15.55
CA THR A 132 -8.49 -34.30 -15.00
C THR A 132 -9.14 -33.00 -15.44
N GLU A 133 -10.29 -33.09 -16.12
CA GLU A 133 -11.08 -31.91 -16.48
C GLU A 133 -11.63 -31.23 -15.23
N LEU A 134 -11.53 -29.90 -15.19
CA LEU A 134 -12.03 -29.07 -14.11
C LEU A 134 -13.20 -28.22 -14.63
N CYS A 135 -14.43 -28.59 -14.28
CA CYS A 135 -15.62 -27.83 -14.65
C CYS A 135 -16.03 -26.88 -13.53
N SER A 136 -16.51 -25.67 -13.87
CA SER A 136 -16.97 -24.65 -12.92
C SER A 136 -18.01 -25.18 -11.93
N GLU A 137 -18.91 -26.02 -12.41
CA GLU A 137 -20.00 -26.65 -11.65
C GLU A 137 -19.47 -27.64 -10.61
N THR A 138 -18.30 -28.21 -10.87
CA THR A 138 -17.69 -29.26 -10.04
C THR A 138 -16.67 -28.73 -9.04
N MET A 139 -16.25 -27.47 -9.18
CA MET A 139 -15.26 -26.81 -8.31
C MET A 139 -15.68 -26.85 -6.83
N ALA A 140 -16.96 -26.59 -6.55
CA ALA A 140 -17.47 -26.57 -5.19
C ALA A 140 -17.81 -27.97 -4.62
N CYS A 141 -17.84 -29.03 -5.45
CA CYS A 141 -18.36 -30.34 -5.07
C CYS A 141 -17.59 -31.02 -3.92
N LYS A 142 -16.27 -30.80 -3.84
CA LYS A 142 -15.43 -31.36 -2.76
C LYS A 142 -15.43 -30.53 -1.48
N SER A 143 -16.06 -29.36 -1.49
CA SER A 143 -16.13 -28.44 -0.35
C SER A 143 -17.44 -28.62 0.43
N GLY A 144 -17.43 -28.23 1.71
CA GLY A 144 -18.60 -28.28 2.59
C GLY A 144 -18.81 -26.98 3.36
N GLY A 145 -19.97 -26.85 4.02
CA GLY A 145 -20.28 -25.71 4.90
C GLY A 145 -20.22 -24.35 4.20
N LEU A 146 -19.67 -23.35 4.90
CA LEU A 146 -19.58 -21.96 4.42
C LEU A 146 -18.72 -21.83 3.16
N VAL A 147 -17.67 -22.64 3.03
CA VAL A 147 -16.77 -22.59 1.85
C VAL A 147 -17.56 -22.95 0.59
N LYS A 148 -18.37 -24.02 0.65
CA LYS A 148 -19.24 -24.41 -0.46
C LYS A 148 -20.22 -23.30 -0.83
N GLN A 149 -20.87 -22.69 0.17
CA GLN A 149 -21.80 -21.58 -0.06
C GLN A 149 -21.14 -20.40 -0.78
N LEU A 150 -19.94 -20.00 -0.37
CA LEU A 150 -19.20 -18.90 -1.00
C LEU A 150 -18.73 -19.25 -2.42
N MET A 151 -18.29 -20.49 -2.65
CA MET A 151 -17.92 -20.98 -3.98
C MET A 151 -19.14 -20.98 -4.91
N ASP A 152 -20.27 -21.56 -4.48
CA ASP A 152 -21.52 -21.61 -5.24
C ASP A 152 -22.03 -20.19 -5.59
N GLN A 153 -21.89 -19.24 -4.67
CA GLN A 153 -22.25 -17.83 -4.90
C GLN A 153 -21.33 -17.13 -5.90
N SER A 154 -20.07 -17.56 -6.00
CA SER A 154 -19.06 -16.98 -6.88
C SER A 154 -19.04 -17.65 -8.27
N THR A 155 -19.82 -18.72 -8.47
CA THR A 155 -19.90 -19.44 -9.74
C THR A 155 -20.49 -18.55 -10.84
N VAL A 156 -19.71 -18.35 -11.90
CA VAL A 156 -20.14 -17.64 -13.10
C VAL A 156 -21.16 -18.50 -13.86
N LYS A 157 -22.36 -17.96 -14.08
CA LYS A 157 -23.49 -18.71 -14.68
C LYS A 157 -23.47 -18.77 -16.21
N GLY A 158 -22.57 -18.03 -16.84
CA GLY A 158 -22.46 -17.95 -18.29
C GLY A 158 -21.47 -16.87 -18.72
N PRO A 159 -21.13 -16.82 -20.02
CA PRO A 159 -20.24 -15.81 -20.56
C PRO A 159 -20.83 -14.41 -20.40
N ALA A 160 -19.97 -13.39 -20.35
CA ALA A 160 -20.40 -12.01 -20.34
C ALA A 160 -21.10 -11.66 -21.68
N ASN A 161 -22.17 -10.86 -21.61
CA ASN A 161 -22.87 -10.34 -22.80
C ASN A 161 -22.14 -9.16 -23.46
N VAL A 162 -21.01 -8.75 -22.88
CA VAL A 162 -20.17 -7.66 -23.38
C VAL A 162 -18.86 -8.24 -23.88
N SER A 163 -18.29 -7.62 -24.92
CA SER A 163 -16.96 -7.99 -25.38
C SER A 163 -15.92 -7.71 -24.29
N PRO A 164 -14.81 -8.49 -24.24
CA PRO A 164 -13.70 -8.21 -23.34
C PRO A 164 -13.20 -6.78 -23.53
N CYS A 165 -12.66 -6.18 -22.46
CA CYS A 165 -12.08 -4.86 -22.58
C CYS A 165 -10.88 -4.86 -23.55
N ILE A 166 -10.54 -3.68 -24.07
CA ILE A 166 -9.35 -3.50 -24.90
C ILE A 166 -8.25 -3.00 -23.98
N MET A 167 -7.25 -3.85 -23.73
CA MET A 167 -6.05 -3.47 -23.01
C MET A 167 -5.36 -2.32 -23.76
N GLN A 168 -5.10 -1.24 -23.02
CA GLN A 168 -4.37 -0.09 -23.54
C GLN A 168 -2.96 -0.52 -24.00
N PRO A 169 -2.39 0.14 -25.01
CA PRO A 169 -1.02 -0.16 -25.43
C PRO A 169 -0.05 0.08 -24.26
N PRO A 170 1.08 -0.66 -24.21
CA PRO A 170 2.09 -0.42 -23.20
C PRO A 170 2.60 1.02 -23.29
N TYR A 171 3.00 1.57 -22.14
CA TYR A 171 3.63 2.89 -22.11
C TYR A 171 4.85 2.93 -23.02
N ASP A 172 5.02 4.05 -23.72
CA ASP A 172 6.27 4.32 -24.41
C ASP A 172 7.41 4.51 -23.38
N SER A 173 8.65 4.41 -23.85
CA SER A 173 9.82 4.45 -22.96
C SER A 173 9.93 5.76 -22.18
N GLN A 174 9.53 6.90 -22.76
CA GLN A 174 9.62 8.20 -22.11
C GLN A 174 8.60 8.29 -20.97
N THR A 175 7.35 7.90 -21.23
CA THR A 175 6.28 7.87 -20.22
C THR A 175 6.63 6.92 -19.07
N LEU A 176 7.10 5.72 -19.38
CA LEU A 176 7.51 4.74 -18.36
C LEU A 176 8.66 5.29 -17.49
N ASN A 177 9.69 5.85 -18.11
CA ASN A 177 10.81 6.44 -17.37
C ASN A 177 10.35 7.62 -16.51
N SER A 178 9.43 8.45 -16.99
CA SER A 178 8.86 9.56 -16.21
C SER A 178 8.17 9.05 -14.93
N ILE A 179 7.34 8.02 -15.04
CA ILE A 179 6.66 7.40 -13.89
C ILE A 179 7.69 6.82 -12.90
N LEU A 180 8.70 6.09 -13.40
CA LEU A 180 9.75 5.50 -12.56
C LEU A 180 10.55 6.59 -11.83
N HIS A 181 10.91 7.67 -12.53
CA HIS A 181 11.59 8.82 -11.94
C HIS A 181 10.73 9.51 -10.88
N GLN A 182 9.44 9.71 -11.15
CA GLN A 182 8.52 10.30 -10.18
C GLN A 182 8.47 9.47 -8.90
N LYS A 183 8.32 8.15 -8.99
CA LYS A 183 8.34 7.25 -7.83
C LYS A 183 9.64 7.35 -7.04
N ALA A 184 10.79 7.30 -7.73
CA ALA A 184 12.09 7.40 -7.10
C ALA A 184 12.29 8.76 -6.41
N ASN A 185 11.82 9.85 -7.02
CA ASN A 185 11.92 11.19 -6.46
C ASN A 185 11.05 11.36 -5.21
N SER A 186 9.82 10.83 -5.19
CA SER A 186 8.96 10.85 -4.01
C SER A 186 9.57 10.10 -2.83
N ILE A 187 10.21 8.95 -3.08
CA ILE A 187 10.93 8.20 -2.04
C ILE A 187 12.12 9.01 -1.51
N LYS A 188 12.96 9.54 -2.42
CA LYS A 188 14.10 10.39 -2.05
C LYS A 188 13.69 11.63 -1.26
N GLN A 189 12.52 12.20 -1.53
CA GLN A 189 11.98 13.34 -0.79
C GLN A 189 11.70 12.96 0.67
N VAL A 190 11.05 11.81 0.91
CA VAL A 190 10.82 11.29 2.28
C VAL A 190 12.14 11.03 2.99
N GLU A 191 13.12 10.43 2.32
CA GLU A 191 14.45 10.19 2.90
C GLU A 191 15.16 11.48 3.31
N LYS A 192 15.02 12.56 2.53
CA LYS A 192 15.54 13.89 2.87
C LYS A 192 14.83 14.46 4.10
N TRP A 193 13.51 14.38 4.15
CA TRP A 193 12.73 14.86 5.30
C TRP A 193 13.08 14.09 6.58
N GLU A 194 13.22 12.77 6.50
CA GLU A 194 13.69 11.93 7.61
C GLU A 194 15.05 12.40 8.11
N LYS A 195 16.02 12.56 7.20
CA LYS A 195 17.37 13.00 7.56
C LYS A 195 17.35 14.33 8.29
N TYR A 196 16.64 15.31 7.74
CA TYR A 196 16.50 16.64 8.33
C TYR A 196 15.86 16.59 9.73
N TYR A 197 14.78 15.83 9.88
CA TYR A 197 14.09 15.67 11.16
C TYR A 197 15.02 15.13 12.26
N PHE A 198 15.79 14.09 11.97
CA PHE A 198 16.70 13.52 12.96
C PHE A 198 17.94 14.39 13.22
N GLU A 199 18.45 15.11 12.22
CA GLU A 199 19.52 16.11 12.42
C GLU A 199 19.07 17.20 13.39
N GLN A 200 17.83 17.71 13.24
CA GLN A 200 17.28 18.69 14.17
C GLN A 200 17.10 18.14 15.59
N ILE A 201 16.59 16.91 15.73
CA ILE A 201 16.43 16.28 17.05
C ILE A 201 17.79 16.10 17.73
N SER A 202 18.79 15.64 16.99
CA SER A 202 20.15 15.49 17.52
C SER A 202 20.73 16.83 17.98
N GLN A 203 20.55 17.91 17.22
CA GLN A 203 20.97 19.25 17.63
C GLN A 203 20.23 19.73 18.88
N LYS A 204 18.90 19.56 18.96
CA LYS A 204 18.11 19.92 20.15
C LYS A 204 18.56 19.16 21.39
N ASN A 205 18.83 17.86 21.24
CA ASN A 205 19.32 17.05 22.35
C ASN A 205 20.72 17.48 22.80
N LEU A 206 21.63 17.81 21.87
CA LEU A 206 22.96 18.36 22.21
C LEU A 206 22.86 19.68 22.99
N VAL A 207 21.96 20.58 22.57
CA VAL A 207 21.71 21.85 23.27
C VAL A 207 21.09 21.59 24.65
N ALA A 208 20.10 20.71 24.76
CA ALA A 208 19.47 20.36 26.03
C ALA A 208 20.46 19.69 27.01
N THR A 209 21.31 18.79 26.53
CA THR A 209 22.38 18.18 27.34
C THR A 209 23.40 19.24 27.78
N SER A 210 23.79 20.16 26.90
CA SER A 210 24.69 21.27 27.28
C SER A 210 24.07 22.21 28.31
N PHE A 211 22.75 22.46 28.24
CA PHE A 211 22.02 23.24 29.24
C PHE A 211 21.87 22.48 30.57
N SER A 212 21.57 21.19 30.57
CA SER A 212 21.56 20.38 31.80
C SER A 212 22.93 20.33 32.47
N VAL A 213 24.02 20.20 31.70
CA VAL A 213 25.39 20.24 32.24
C VAL A 213 25.73 21.64 32.78
N MET A 214 25.19 22.71 32.18
CA MET A 214 25.35 24.07 32.72
C MET A 214 24.50 24.34 33.98
N ILE A 215 23.44 23.56 34.22
CA ILE A 215 22.54 23.70 35.40
C ILE A 215 22.93 22.71 36.55
N ASP A 216 24.04 21.99 36.45
CA ASP A 216 24.62 21.25 37.58
C ASP A 216 25.27 22.17 38.66
N GLY A 217 25.11 23.49 38.52
CA GLY A 217 25.28 24.47 39.60
C GLY A 217 23.93 25.08 40.01
N ASP A 218 23.28 24.45 40.98
CA ASP A 218 22.25 25.00 41.89
C ASP A 218 21.11 25.85 41.27
N ASP A 219 20.08 25.19 40.71
CA ASP A 219 18.66 25.50 41.02
C ASP A 219 17.70 24.60 40.20
N ARG A 220 17.14 23.58 40.85
CA ARG A 220 16.09 22.71 40.29
C ARG A 220 14.73 23.40 40.40
N LYS A 221 14.32 24.20 39.40
CA LYS A 221 12.90 24.56 39.14
C LYS A 221 12.66 25.41 37.88
N ALA A 222 13.05 24.96 36.69
CA ALA A 222 12.54 25.56 35.43
C ALA A 222 12.89 24.70 34.19
N VAL A 223 12.37 23.48 34.06
CA VAL A 223 12.62 22.66 32.83
C VAL A 223 11.33 22.11 32.20
N GLU A 224 10.14 22.31 32.77
CA GLU A 224 8.93 21.68 32.25
C GLU A 224 8.04 22.53 31.30
N ASP A 225 8.30 23.83 31.10
CA ASP A 225 7.35 24.71 30.37
C ASP A 225 7.73 25.10 28.93
N VAL A 226 8.69 24.43 28.27
CA VAL A 226 9.05 24.72 26.85
C VAL A 226 8.56 23.64 25.86
N LYS A 227 7.78 22.67 26.34
CA LYS A 227 7.04 21.76 25.45
C LYS A 227 5.69 22.37 25.08
N GLU A 228 5.71 23.30 24.13
CA GLU A 228 4.65 23.49 23.12
C GLU A 228 4.80 24.85 22.46
N LYS A 229 4.85 24.79 21.13
CA LYS A 229 4.50 25.81 20.13
C LYS A 229 5.65 26.17 19.19
N ASN A 230 5.28 26.05 17.92
CA ASN A 230 5.93 26.54 16.71
C ASN A 230 7.04 25.66 16.14
N PHE A 231 6.69 24.74 15.23
CA PHE A 231 7.54 24.50 14.04
C PHE A 231 6.88 23.68 12.91
N PHE A 232 5.82 24.16 12.26
CA PHE A 232 5.50 23.77 10.88
C PHE A 232 4.69 24.89 10.23
N GLN A 233 5.38 25.88 9.67
CA GLN A 233 4.75 26.78 8.71
C GLN A 233 5.72 27.02 7.56
N LYS A 234 5.22 26.71 6.35
CA LYS A 234 5.84 26.75 5.01
C LYS A 234 6.60 25.50 4.56
N ASP A 235 5.88 24.67 3.82
CA ASP A 235 6.44 23.94 2.68
C ASP A 235 7.07 24.94 1.68
N PRO A 236 8.23 24.66 1.07
CA PRO A 236 8.85 25.55 0.08
C PRO A 236 8.23 25.48 -1.34
N ASP A 237 7.21 24.65 -1.57
CA ASP A 237 6.65 24.39 -2.91
C ASP A 237 5.11 24.42 -2.93
N GLU A 238 4.51 25.49 -2.39
CA GLU A 238 3.15 25.95 -2.73
C GLU A 238 3.14 27.46 -3.01
#